data_AF-A0A8C9F0V0-F1
#
_entry.id   AF-A0A8C9F0V0-F1
#
_cell.length_a   1.000
_cell.length_b   1.000
_cell.length_c   1.000
_cell.angle_alpha   90.00
_cell.angle_beta   90.00
_cell.angle_gamma   90.00
#
_symmetry.space_group_name_H-M   'P 1'
#
loop_
_entity.id
_entity.type
_entity.pdbx_description
1 polymer ?
#
loop_
_entity_poly.entity_id
_entity_poly.type
_entity_poly.pdbx_seq_one_letter_code
_entity_poly.pdbx_strand_id
1 'polypeptide(L)'
;MAGGAELWAEARALLPDSEEELSLALSGEVDDCVPPLLLRARALLYGEAPPCEAALRRLGDVLRDYAWEKLNAGPWRDVSKAWRQVYAYGCLFGALAEIAGLRPLAPAVRLCDMGLLMGASVQDNILARLVRLLQAHLPRAKRRSAAPGSAKRARTEPPPAPVIRPEDSVPHERCPSLEHFRDHYLIPQKPVVLEGIIDHWPCMKKWSVDYVCQVAGCRTVPVELGSRYTDEEWSQKLMTVNDFINQYIVNEVCYFHIFFSFPKSSIHWYRIFA
;
A
#
# COMPACT_ATOMS: atom_id res chain seq x y z
N MET A 1 -26.46 12.99 3.34
CA MET A 1 -26.70 13.64 2.04
C MET A 1 -25.68 14.77 1.79
N ALA A 2 -25.55 15.78 2.67
CA ALA A 2 -24.60 16.89 2.49
C ALA A 2 -23.12 16.48 2.35
N GLY A 3 -22.59 15.66 3.26
CA GLY A 3 -21.17 15.26 3.22
C GLY A 3 -20.76 14.35 2.04
N GLY A 4 -21.73 13.78 1.32
CA GLY A 4 -21.46 12.96 0.14
C GLY A 4 -21.15 13.79 -1.10
N ALA A 5 -21.92 14.87 -1.30
CA ALA A 5 -21.71 15.81 -2.40
C ALA A 5 -20.40 16.60 -2.21
N GLU A 6 -20.06 16.94 -0.97
CA GLU A 6 -18.79 17.59 -0.61
C GLU A 6 -17.59 16.69 -0.94
N LEU A 7 -17.61 15.42 -0.51
CA LEU A 7 -16.54 14.47 -0.82
C LEU A 7 -16.33 14.27 -2.33
N TRP A 8 -17.42 14.19 -3.10
CA TRP A 8 -17.33 14.11 -4.55
C TRP A 8 -16.67 15.36 -5.15
N ALA A 9 -17.04 16.56 -4.68
CA ALA A 9 -16.43 17.81 -5.14
C ALA A 9 -14.92 17.85 -4.82
N GLU A 10 -14.51 17.43 -3.62
CA GLU A 10 -13.10 17.33 -3.24
C GLU A 10 -12.35 16.31 -4.11
N ALA A 11 -12.94 15.14 -4.38
CA ALA A 11 -12.35 14.14 -5.26
C ALA A 11 -12.24 14.63 -6.71
N ARG A 12 -13.24 15.36 -7.20
CA ARG A 12 -13.24 15.97 -8.54
C ARG A 12 -12.16 17.04 -8.68
N ALA A 13 -11.87 17.79 -7.62
CA ALA A 13 -10.79 18.79 -7.57
C ALA A 13 -9.38 18.18 -7.62
N LEU A 14 -9.23 16.86 -7.44
CA LEU A 14 -7.94 16.18 -7.65
C LEU A 14 -7.65 15.88 -9.13
N LEU A 15 -8.69 15.87 -9.97
CA LEU A 15 -8.61 15.61 -11.40
C LEU A 15 -8.37 16.92 -12.17
N PRO A 16 -7.83 16.85 -13.40
CA PRO A 16 -7.76 18.00 -14.30
C PRO A 16 -9.12 18.68 -14.55
N ASP A 17 -9.11 19.95 -14.92
CA ASP A 17 -10.36 20.72 -15.09
C ASP A 17 -11.09 20.29 -16.36
N SER A 18 -10.37 20.10 -17.46
CA SER A 18 -10.89 19.68 -18.76
C SER A 18 -10.71 18.19 -19.04
N GLU A 19 -11.55 17.64 -19.93
CA GLU A 19 -11.48 16.23 -20.32
C GLU A 19 -10.14 15.92 -21.02
N GLU A 20 -9.68 16.83 -21.87
CA GLU A 20 -8.48 16.69 -22.70
C GLU A 20 -7.20 16.61 -21.86
N GLU A 21 -7.15 17.30 -20.72
CA GLU A 21 -6.00 17.27 -19.79
C GLU A 21 -5.86 15.93 -19.06
N LEU A 22 -6.93 15.12 -18.97
CA LEU A 22 -6.81 13.72 -18.60
C LEU A 22 -6.32 12.92 -19.82
N SER A 23 -5.02 13.05 -20.09
CA SER A 23 -4.34 12.58 -21.30
C SER A 23 -4.54 11.08 -21.59
N LEU A 24 -4.65 10.24 -20.55
CA LEU A 24 -4.71 8.77 -20.68
C LEU A 24 -3.53 8.16 -21.48
N ALA A 25 -2.46 8.93 -21.75
CA ALA A 25 -1.32 8.46 -22.51
C ALA A 25 -0.62 7.28 -21.84
N LEU A 26 -0.47 6.20 -22.60
CA LEU A 26 0.20 4.98 -22.18
C LEU A 26 1.65 4.98 -22.67
N SER A 27 2.54 4.41 -21.88
CA SER A 27 4.00 4.34 -22.16
C SER A 27 4.37 3.21 -23.12
N GLY A 28 3.40 2.65 -23.86
CA GLY A 28 3.60 1.51 -24.75
C GLY A 28 2.27 0.96 -25.29
N GLU A 29 2.37 -0.08 -26.09
CA GLU A 29 1.23 -0.72 -26.74
C GLU A 29 0.39 -1.56 -25.76
N VAL A 30 -0.91 -1.54 -26.02
CA VAL A 30 -1.94 -2.35 -25.39
C VAL A 30 -2.89 -2.80 -26.50
N ASP A 31 -3.68 -3.83 -26.24
CA ASP A 31 -4.60 -4.37 -27.24
C ASP A 31 -5.63 -3.31 -27.66
N ASP A 32 -6.02 -3.31 -28.94
CA ASP A 32 -6.83 -2.25 -29.60
C ASP A 32 -8.17 -1.98 -28.93
N CYS A 33 -8.69 -2.93 -28.15
CA CYS A 33 -9.92 -2.78 -27.40
C CYS A 33 -9.79 -1.83 -26.19
N VAL A 34 -8.57 -1.58 -25.68
CA VAL A 34 -8.33 -0.83 -24.44
C VAL A 34 -8.49 0.68 -24.59
N PRO A 35 -7.89 1.35 -25.60
CA PRO A 35 -8.00 2.81 -25.73
C PRO A 35 -9.45 3.31 -25.82
N PRO A 36 -10.35 2.69 -26.61
CA PRO A 36 -11.76 3.09 -26.64
C PRO A 36 -12.47 2.99 -25.28
N LEU A 37 -12.14 1.96 -24.47
CA LEU A 37 -12.70 1.78 -23.14
C LEU A 37 -12.21 2.86 -22.15
N LEU A 38 -10.92 3.20 -22.20
CA LEU A 38 -10.35 4.29 -21.40
C LEU A 38 -11.00 5.63 -21.75
N LEU A 39 -11.12 5.94 -23.05
CA LEU A 39 -11.78 7.16 -23.53
C LEU A 39 -13.25 7.21 -23.11
N ARG A 40 -13.98 6.08 -23.17
CA ARG A 40 -15.37 6.01 -22.71
C ARG A 40 -15.50 6.25 -21.21
N ALA A 41 -14.60 5.70 -20.39
CA ALA A 41 -14.59 5.91 -18.95
C ALA A 41 -14.29 7.38 -18.60
N ARG A 42 -13.34 8.01 -19.31
CA ARG A 42 -13.06 9.44 -19.19
C ARG A 42 -14.28 10.30 -19.58
N ALA A 43 -14.92 10.03 -20.71
CA ALA A 43 -16.11 10.77 -21.13
C ALA A 43 -17.25 10.68 -20.10
N LEU A 44 -17.43 9.51 -19.45
CA LEU A 44 -18.40 9.39 -18.35
C LEU A 44 -18.03 10.21 -17.12
N LEU A 45 -16.72 10.36 -16.84
CA LEU A 45 -16.22 11.14 -15.70
C LEU A 45 -16.38 12.65 -15.88
N TYR A 46 -16.28 13.14 -17.13
CA TYR A 46 -16.37 14.57 -17.48
C TYR A 46 -17.72 14.97 -18.11
N GLY A 47 -18.65 14.04 -18.26
CA GLY A 47 -20.01 14.30 -18.74
C GLY A 47 -20.88 15.03 -17.71
N GLU A 48 -22.21 14.85 -17.80
CA GLU A 48 -23.14 15.45 -16.83
C GLU A 48 -22.86 14.95 -15.40
N ALA A 49 -22.84 15.89 -14.44
CA ALA A 49 -22.55 15.60 -13.04
C ALA A 49 -23.84 15.30 -12.23
N PRO A 50 -23.82 14.34 -11.29
CA PRO A 50 -22.75 13.38 -11.02
C PRO A 50 -22.64 12.32 -12.14
N PRO A 51 -21.44 11.75 -12.37
CA PRO A 51 -21.25 10.76 -13.41
C PRO A 51 -22.14 9.54 -13.16
N CYS A 52 -22.54 8.85 -14.24
CA CYS A 52 -23.22 7.56 -14.10
C CYS A 52 -22.26 6.53 -13.47
N GLU A 53 -22.34 6.41 -12.16
CA GLU A 53 -21.46 5.66 -11.28
C GLU A 53 -21.50 4.16 -11.61
N ALA A 54 -22.67 3.63 -11.96
CA ALA A 54 -22.80 2.24 -12.38
C ALA A 54 -22.09 1.96 -13.71
N ALA A 55 -22.11 2.90 -14.66
CA ALA A 55 -21.41 2.76 -15.93
C ALA A 55 -19.89 2.93 -15.77
N LEU A 56 -19.46 3.93 -14.98
CA LEU A 56 -18.05 4.18 -14.69
C LEU A 56 -17.42 3.01 -13.94
N ARG A 57 -18.13 2.44 -12.95
CA ARG A 57 -17.70 1.24 -12.23
C ARG A 57 -17.51 0.07 -13.20
N ARG A 58 -18.50 -0.22 -14.04
CA ARG A 58 -18.43 -1.33 -15.00
C ARG A 58 -17.24 -1.22 -15.93
N LEU A 59 -16.96 -0.03 -16.48
CA LEU A 59 -15.77 0.16 -17.31
C LEU A 59 -14.47 0.03 -16.53
N GLY A 60 -14.43 0.58 -15.30
CA GLY A 60 -13.30 0.39 -14.39
C GLY A 60 -13.04 -1.10 -14.11
N ASP A 61 -14.09 -1.89 -13.89
CA ASP A 61 -14.00 -3.34 -13.65
C ASP A 61 -13.44 -4.06 -14.89
N VAL A 62 -13.99 -3.83 -16.07
CA VAL A 62 -13.50 -4.42 -17.34
C VAL A 62 -12.02 -4.08 -17.57
N LEU A 63 -11.63 -2.82 -17.39
CA LEU A 63 -10.24 -2.38 -17.57
C LEU A 63 -9.29 -3.07 -16.58
N ARG A 64 -9.68 -3.19 -15.30
CA ARG A 64 -8.87 -3.86 -14.28
C ARG A 64 -8.78 -5.35 -14.53
N ASP A 65 -9.88 -6.02 -14.84
CA ASP A 65 -9.92 -7.47 -15.04
C ASP A 65 -9.07 -7.86 -16.25
N TYR A 66 -9.20 -7.11 -17.35
CA TYR A 66 -8.39 -7.34 -18.54
C TYR A 66 -6.90 -7.06 -18.29
N ALA A 67 -6.58 -5.93 -17.65
CA ALA A 67 -5.19 -5.63 -17.30
C ALA A 67 -4.64 -6.66 -16.32
N TRP A 68 -5.43 -7.15 -15.36
CA TRP A 68 -5.01 -8.17 -14.39
C TRP A 68 -4.52 -9.44 -15.06
N GLU A 69 -5.23 -9.93 -16.08
CA GLU A 69 -4.77 -11.08 -16.88
C GLU A 69 -3.39 -10.82 -17.49
N LYS A 70 -3.19 -9.63 -18.06
CA LYS A 70 -1.92 -9.23 -18.69
C LYS A 70 -0.79 -9.05 -17.67
N LEU A 71 -1.08 -8.54 -16.47
CA LEU A 71 -0.11 -8.40 -15.38
C LEU A 71 0.35 -9.75 -14.83
N ASN A 72 -0.50 -10.79 -14.91
CA ASN A 72 -0.23 -12.11 -14.33
C ASN A 72 0.09 -13.19 -15.38
N ALA A 73 0.25 -12.81 -16.67
CA ALA A 73 0.54 -13.75 -17.75
C ALA A 73 1.99 -14.27 -17.77
N GLY A 74 2.90 -13.67 -17.00
CA GLY A 74 4.32 -14.02 -17.02
C GLY A 74 5.13 -13.36 -15.89
N PRO A 75 6.47 -13.41 -15.96
CA PRO A 75 7.32 -12.82 -14.94
C PRO A 75 7.09 -11.31 -14.79
N TRP A 76 6.98 -10.82 -13.55
CA TRP A 76 6.68 -9.40 -13.27
C TRP A 76 7.65 -8.41 -13.93
N ARG A 77 8.92 -8.79 -14.08
CA ARG A 77 9.95 -7.95 -14.74
C ARG A 77 9.63 -7.65 -16.22
N ASP A 78 8.89 -8.54 -16.87
CA ASP A 78 8.56 -8.46 -18.31
C ASP A 78 7.20 -7.77 -18.54
N VAL A 79 6.46 -7.47 -17.46
CA VAL A 79 5.17 -6.79 -17.51
C VAL A 79 5.36 -5.34 -17.98
N SER A 80 4.74 -5.00 -19.12
CA SER A 80 4.86 -3.65 -19.69
C SER A 80 4.30 -2.57 -18.76
N LYS A 81 4.92 -1.38 -18.80
CA LYS A 81 4.44 -0.22 -18.04
C LYS A 81 3.04 0.21 -18.49
N ALA A 82 2.70 0.04 -19.76
CA ALA A 82 1.41 0.39 -20.32
C ALA A 82 0.27 -0.39 -19.63
N TRP A 83 0.40 -1.70 -19.46
CA TRP A 83 -0.59 -2.52 -18.75
C TRP A 83 -0.76 -2.12 -17.28
N ARG A 84 0.35 -1.73 -16.62
CA ARG A 84 0.29 -1.18 -15.25
C ARG A 84 -0.45 0.16 -15.19
N GLN A 85 -0.33 1.00 -16.23
CA GLN A 85 -1.11 2.25 -16.32
C GLN A 85 -2.60 1.97 -16.57
N VAL A 86 -2.95 1.00 -17.42
CA VAL A 86 -4.34 0.58 -17.64
C VAL A 86 -4.97 0.11 -16.34
N TYR A 87 -4.26 -0.74 -15.59
CA TYR A 87 -4.73 -1.20 -14.27
C TYR A 87 -4.93 -0.03 -13.30
N ALA A 88 -3.99 0.91 -13.25
CA ALA A 88 -4.10 2.10 -12.40
C ALA A 88 -5.31 2.98 -12.77
N TYR A 89 -5.59 3.18 -14.07
CA TYR A 89 -6.78 3.91 -14.52
C TYR A 89 -8.07 3.17 -14.19
N GLY A 90 -8.13 1.84 -14.37
CA GLY A 90 -9.28 1.04 -13.97
C GLY A 90 -9.56 1.12 -12.45
N CYS A 91 -8.50 1.16 -11.63
CA CYS A 91 -8.58 1.42 -10.19
C CYS A 91 -9.10 2.83 -9.89
N LEU A 92 -8.61 3.85 -10.59
CA LEU A 92 -9.05 5.24 -10.44
C LEU A 92 -10.54 5.38 -10.76
N PHE A 93 -11.00 4.88 -11.90
CA PHE A 93 -12.40 4.95 -12.30
C PHE A 93 -13.31 4.19 -11.34
N GLY A 94 -12.90 3.01 -10.89
CA GLY A 94 -13.63 2.26 -9.87
C GLY A 94 -13.74 3.04 -8.56
N ALA A 95 -12.63 3.60 -8.06
CA ALA A 95 -12.64 4.37 -6.81
C ALA A 95 -13.52 5.62 -6.90
N LEU A 96 -13.46 6.36 -8.02
CA LEU A 96 -14.32 7.51 -8.26
C LEU A 96 -15.81 7.11 -8.35
N ALA A 97 -16.12 5.95 -8.94
CA ALA A 97 -17.48 5.42 -8.96
C ALA A 97 -18.00 5.00 -7.58
N GLU A 98 -17.14 4.50 -6.69
CA GLU A 98 -17.51 4.26 -5.28
C GLU A 98 -17.86 5.57 -4.56
N ILE A 99 -17.08 6.63 -4.79
CA ILE A 99 -17.28 7.95 -4.19
C ILE A 99 -18.58 8.58 -4.72
N ALA A 100 -18.76 8.62 -6.04
CA ALA A 100 -19.95 9.17 -6.68
C ALA A 100 -21.24 8.45 -6.23
N GLY A 101 -21.17 7.12 -6.02
CA GLY A 101 -22.29 6.31 -5.54
C GLY A 101 -22.59 6.41 -4.05
N LEU A 102 -21.89 7.28 -3.30
CA LEU A 102 -22.02 7.45 -1.84
C LEU A 102 -21.90 6.13 -1.06
N ARG A 103 -21.04 5.23 -1.54
CA ARG A 103 -20.82 3.90 -0.96
C ARG A 103 -19.85 3.99 0.22
N PRO A 104 -19.73 2.92 1.05
CA PRO A 104 -18.67 2.85 2.05
C PRO A 104 -17.29 3.14 1.41
N LEU A 105 -16.45 3.94 2.08
CA LEU A 105 -15.17 4.38 1.50
C LEU A 105 -14.10 3.27 1.46
N ALA A 106 -14.27 2.19 2.22
CA ALA A 106 -13.29 1.10 2.29
C ALA A 106 -13.03 0.45 0.91
N PRO A 107 -14.04 0.08 0.10
CA PRO A 107 -13.85 -0.30 -1.30
C PRO A 107 -13.05 0.70 -2.14
N ALA A 108 -13.31 2.00 -2.00
CA ALA A 108 -12.59 3.04 -2.75
C ALA A 108 -11.10 3.08 -2.37
N VAL A 109 -10.80 3.05 -1.06
CA VAL A 109 -9.41 2.98 -0.56
C VAL A 109 -8.72 1.72 -1.06
N ARG A 110 -9.40 0.56 -1.00
CA ARG A 110 -8.88 -0.70 -1.51
C ARG A 110 -8.54 -0.62 -3.00
N LEU A 111 -9.41 -0.04 -3.83
CA LEU A 111 -9.17 0.13 -5.25
C LEU A 111 -7.93 1.01 -5.51
N CYS A 112 -7.79 2.11 -4.76
CA CYS A 112 -6.61 2.94 -4.87
C CYS A 112 -5.33 2.21 -4.43
N ASP A 113 -5.35 1.50 -3.31
CA ASP A 113 -4.20 0.72 -2.84
C ASP A 113 -3.83 -0.39 -3.83
N MET A 114 -4.81 -1.06 -4.45
CA MET A 114 -4.55 -2.02 -5.53
C MET A 114 -3.84 -1.38 -6.71
N GLY A 115 -4.28 -0.19 -7.14
CA GLY A 115 -3.62 0.53 -8.22
C GLY A 115 -2.22 1.05 -7.85
N LEU A 116 -1.97 1.34 -6.57
CA LEU A 116 -0.64 1.69 -6.06
C LEU A 116 0.30 0.47 -5.96
N LEU A 117 -0.23 -0.71 -5.65
CA LEU A 117 0.53 -1.95 -5.52
C LEU A 117 0.87 -2.57 -6.88
N MET A 118 -0.11 -2.65 -7.77
CA MET A 118 -0.01 -3.38 -9.04
C MET A 118 0.13 -2.46 -10.26
N GLY A 119 -0.29 -1.20 -10.13
CA GLY A 119 -0.30 -0.26 -11.24
C GLY A 119 0.98 0.57 -11.37
N ALA A 120 0.99 1.45 -12.36
CA ALA A 120 1.98 2.50 -12.52
C ALA A 120 1.43 3.83 -12.02
N SER A 121 2.32 4.74 -11.62
CA SER A 121 1.93 6.12 -11.32
C SER A 121 1.30 6.78 -12.55
N VAL A 122 0.10 7.32 -12.40
CA VAL A 122 -0.64 8.11 -13.38
C VAL A 122 -1.11 9.42 -12.75
N GLN A 123 -1.28 10.47 -13.57
CA GLN A 123 -1.82 11.78 -13.18
C GLN A 123 -1.24 12.31 -11.86
N ASP A 124 0.09 12.45 -11.80
CA ASP A 124 0.78 12.93 -10.59
C ASP A 124 0.38 12.16 -9.30
N ASN A 125 0.46 10.83 -9.38
CA ASN A 125 0.10 9.91 -8.29
C ASN A 125 -1.31 10.13 -7.73
N ILE A 126 -2.30 10.39 -8.59
CA ILE A 126 -3.67 10.69 -8.19
C ILE A 126 -4.26 9.67 -7.22
N LEU A 127 -3.95 8.38 -7.36
CA LEU A 127 -4.43 7.34 -6.42
C LEU A 127 -3.93 7.56 -4.99
N ALA A 128 -2.68 7.98 -4.81
CA ALA A 128 -2.13 8.29 -3.48
C ALA A 128 -2.81 9.53 -2.89
N ARG A 129 -3.03 10.57 -3.71
CA ARG A 129 -3.75 11.79 -3.31
C ARG A 129 -5.21 11.48 -2.94
N LEU A 130 -5.86 10.61 -3.71
CA LEU A 130 -7.23 10.17 -3.45
C LEU A 130 -7.33 9.36 -2.16
N VAL A 131 -6.37 8.48 -1.86
CA VAL A 131 -6.34 7.78 -0.56
C VAL A 131 -6.20 8.77 0.60
N ARG A 132 -5.31 9.76 0.51
CA ARG A 132 -5.15 10.78 1.56
C ARG A 132 -6.45 11.54 1.81
N LEU A 133 -7.16 11.91 0.74
CA LEU A 133 -8.49 12.51 0.83
C LEU A 133 -9.44 11.55 1.57
N LEU A 134 -9.61 10.32 1.07
CA LEU A 134 -10.52 9.33 1.65
C LEU A 134 -10.22 9.03 3.13
N GLN A 135 -8.94 8.98 3.51
CA GLN A 135 -8.49 8.78 4.89
C GLN A 135 -8.97 9.90 5.83
N ALA A 136 -9.10 11.13 5.35
CA ALA A 136 -9.59 12.25 6.15
C ALA A 136 -11.08 12.10 6.50
N HIS A 137 -11.86 11.42 5.66
CA HIS A 137 -13.29 11.17 5.87
C HIS A 137 -13.59 9.82 6.54
N LEU A 138 -12.60 8.93 6.65
CA LEU A 138 -12.76 7.69 7.38
C LEU A 138 -12.78 7.93 8.90
N PRO A 139 -13.59 7.16 9.66
CA PRO A 139 -13.57 7.24 11.11
C PRO A 139 -12.15 6.99 11.62
N ARG A 140 -11.61 7.95 12.38
CA ARG A 140 -10.36 7.70 13.10
C ARG A 140 -10.56 6.55 14.05
N ALA A 141 -9.65 5.58 14.03
CA ALA A 141 -9.62 4.53 15.03
C ALA A 141 -9.65 5.17 16.42
N LYS A 142 -10.65 4.85 17.24
CA LYS A 142 -10.68 5.28 18.64
C LYS A 142 -9.43 4.69 19.30
N ARG A 143 -8.71 5.48 20.12
CA ARG A 143 -7.66 4.95 20.99
C ARG A 143 -8.24 3.74 21.70
N ARG A 144 -7.58 2.59 21.57
CA ARG A 144 -7.96 1.42 22.33
C ARG A 144 -7.80 1.81 23.80
N SER A 145 -8.90 1.97 24.52
CA SER A 145 -8.82 2.10 25.98
C SER A 145 -8.12 0.85 26.48
N ALA A 146 -7.07 0.98 27.26
CA ALA A 146 -6.45 -0.16 27.93
C ALA A 146 -7.56 -0.89 28.70
N ALA A 147 -8.00 -2.03 28.18
CA ALA A 147 -9.00 -2.83 28.87
C ALA A 147 -8.35 -3.30 30.19
N PRO A 148 -8.98 -3.08 31.36
CA PRO A 148 -8.53 -3.69 32.59
C PRO A 148 -8.90 -5.17 32.50
N GLY A 149 -7.93 -5.98 32.09
CA GLY A 149 -8.12 -7.39 31.81
C GLY A 149 -7.06 -7.88 30.85
N SER A 150 -5.82 -7.98 31.33
CA SER A 150 -4.80 -8.76 30.66
C SER A 150 -5.33 -10.19 30.50
N ALA A 151 -5.88 -10.52 29.34
CA ALA A 151 -6.00 -11.91 28.94
C ALA A 151 -4.60 -12.51 29.13
N LYS A 152 -4.49 -13.50 30.02
CA LYS A 152 -3.23 -14.16 30.34
C LYS A 152 -2.62 -14.60 29.02
N ARG A 153 -1.56 -13.90 28.57
CA ARG A 153 -0.71 -14.33 27.46
C ARG A 153 -0.36 -15.79 27.73
N ALA A 154 -0.80 -16.69 26.87
CA ALA A 154 -0.30 -18.06 26.86
C ALA A 154 1.14 -17.99 26.38
N ARG A 155 2.04 -17.72 27.33
CA ARG A 155 3.47 -17.56 27.09
C ARG A 155 4.01 -18.92 26.70
N THR A 156 4.09 -19.15 25.40
CA THR A 156 4.73 -20.33 24.85
C THR A 156 6.13 -19.90 24.51
N GLU A 157 7.10 -20.68 24.98
CA GLU A 157 8.50 -20.29 24.86
C GLU A 157 8.83 -20.07 23.37
N PRO A 158 9.40 -18.90 23.01
CA PRO A 158 9.91 -18.73 21.66
C PRO A 158 10.93 -19.85 21.40
N PRO A 159 11.01 -20.38 20.16
CA PRO A 159 12.04 -21.35 19.82
C PRO A 159 13.40 -20.78 20.26
N PRO A 160 14.29 -21.62 20.83
CA PRO A 160 15.56 -21.15 21.37
C PRO A 160 16.29 -20.38 20.28
N ALA A 161 16.57 -19.11 20.55
CA ALA A 161 17.34 -18.28 19.65
C ALA A 161 18.70 -18.96 19.41
N PRO A 162 19.21 -18.97 18.17
CA PRO A 162 20.54 -19.50 17.91
C PRO A 162 21.56 -18.78 18.80
N VAL A 163 22.34 -19.55 19.56
CA VAL A 163 23.38 -19.00 20.45
C VAL A 163 24.49 -18.45 19.57
N ILE A 164 24.59 -17.13 19.47
CA ILE A 164 25.68 -16.44 18.78
C ILE A 164 26.86 -16.39 19.75
N ARG A 165 28.02 -16.91 19.33
CA ARG A 165 29.24 -16.81 20.13
C ARG A 165 29.77 -15.37 20.07
N PRO A 166 30.38 -14.83 21.14
CA PRO A 166 30.91 -13.46 21.13
C PRO A 166 31.88 -13.18 19.98
N GLU A 167 32.70 -14.16 19.60
CA GLU A 167 33.63 -14.10 18.46
C GLU A 167 32.95 -13.98 17.09
N ASP A 168 31.70 -14.44 16.97
CA ASP A 168 30.87 -14.35 15.77
C ASP A 168 29.93 -13.13 15.81
N SER A 169 30.04 -12.29 16.85
CA SER A 169 29.19 -11.11 16.99
C SER A 169 29.58 -10.03 15.97
N VAL A 170 28.55 -9.40 15.40
CA VAL A 170 28.75 -8.26 14.50
C VAL A 170 29.27 -7.08 15.34
N PRO A 171 30.33 -6.37 14.91
CA PRO A 171 30.84 -5.22 15.67
C PRO A 171 29.82 -4.08 15.73
N HIS A 172 29.84 -3.32 16.82
CA HIS A 172 29.00 -2.14 17.04
C HIS A 172 29.85 -0.87 16.97
N GLU A 173 29.43 0.09 16.14
CA GLU A 173 30.10 1.38 15.98
C GLU A 173 29.12 2.53 16.26
N ARG A 174 29.52 3.45 17.15
CA ARG A 174 28.69 4.58 17.55
C ARG A 174 29.06 5.83 16.76
N CYS A 175 28.15 6.29 15.91
CA CYS A 175 28.34 7.47 15.05
C CYS A 175 29.71 7.53 14.33
N PRO A 176 30.12 6.48 13.59
CA PRO A 176 31.39 6.52 12.86
C PRO A 176 31.37 7.61 11.78
N SER A 177 32.54 8.15 11.44
CA SER A 177 32.67 9.03 10.28
C SER A 177 32.39 8.27 8.98
N LEU A 178 31.99 8.98 7.93
CA LEU A 178 31.76 8.37 6.62
C LEU A 178 33.02 7.68 6.08
N GLU A 179 34.19 8.27 6.29
CA GLU A 179 35.48 7.70 5.89
C GLU A 179 35.79 6.42 6.67
N HIS A 180 35.60 6.44 7.99
CA HIS A 180 35.81 5.26 8.83
C HIS A 180 34.88 4.11 8.40
N PHE A 181 33.58 4.40 8.24
CA PHE A 181 32.60 3.43 7.75
C PHE A 181 33.00 2.87 6.37
N ARG A 182 33.42 3.76 5.45
CA ARG A 182 33.79 3.39 4.09
C ARG A 182 34.97 2.41 4.07
N ASP A 183 36.06 2.77 4.74
CA ASP A 183 37.32 2.07 4.62
C ASP A 183 37.36 0.78 5.45
N HIS A 184 36.60 0.71 6.56
CA HIS A 184 36.63 -0.42 7.48
C HIS A 184 35.47 -1.42 7.29
N TYR A 185 34.34 -0.99 6.72
CA TYR A 185 33.13 -1.83 6.60
C TYR A 185 32.58 -1.91 5.18
N LEU A 186 32.40 -0.77 4.49
CA LEU A 186 31.81 -0.75 3.16
C LEU A 186 32.71 -1.39 2.09
N ILE A 187 33.95 -0.90 1.95
CA ILE A 187 34.94 -1.44 0.99
C ILE A 187 35.30 -2.90 1.32
N PRO A 188 35.58 -3.25 2.60
CA PRO A 188 35.88 -4.63 2.96
C PRO A 188 34.66 -5.57 3.00
N GLN A 189 33.44 -5.03 2.78
CA GLN A 189 32.17 -5.77 2.84
C GLN A 189 31.94 -6.50 4.17
N LYS A 190 32.29 -5.84 5.30
CA LYS A 190 32.11 -6.37 6.65
C LYS A 190 30.81 -5.87 7.28
N PRO A 191 30.02 -6.74 7.93
CA PRO A 191 28.82 -6.30 8.66
C PRO A 191 29.19 -5.45 9.88
N VAL A 192 28.35 -4.48 10.21
CA VAL A 192 28.48 -3.62 11.40
C VAL A 192 27.11 -3.12 11.84
N VAL A 193 26.91 -2.99 13.16
CA VAL A 193 25.75 -2.33 13.76
C VAL A 193 26.10 -0.86 14.00
N LEU A 194 25.30 0.06 13.46
CA LEU A 194 25.50 1.49 13.64
C LEU A 194 24.59 2.04 14.74
N GLU A 195 25.18 2.58 15.79
CA GLU A 195 24.47 3.15 16.94
C GLU A 195 24.52 4.68 16.93
N GLY A 196 23.53 5.34 17.53
CA GLY A 196 23.49 6.80 17.67
C GLY A 196 23.12 7.55 16.38
N ILE A 197 22.90 6.85 15.27
CA ILE A 197 22.60 7.47 13.97
C ILE A 197 21.13 7.91 13.88
N ILE A 198 20.21 7.01 14.19
CA ILE A 198 18.76 7.20 13.93
C ILE A 198 17.94 7.44 15.20
N ASP A 199 18.59 7.57 16.36
CA ASP A 199 17.93 7.73 17.66
C ASP A 199 16.99 8.95 17.73
N HIS A 200 17.32 9.97 16.94
CA HIS A 200 16.55 11.21 16.84
C HIS A 200 15.38 11.12 15.84
N TRP A 201 15.24 10.02 15.08
CA TRP A 201 14.15 9.87 14.11
C TRP A 201 12.79 9.88 14.81
N PRO A 202 11.79 10.61 14.27
CA PRO A 202 10.47 10.69 14.90
C PRO A 202 9.79 9.32 15.10
N CYS A 203 10.09 8.33 14.26
CA CYS A 203 9.51 6.99 14.38
C CYS A 203 9.84 6.33 15.72
N MET A 204 11.03 6.58 16.29
CA MET A 204 11.46 6.01 17.58
C MET A 204 10.56 6.44 18.75
N LYS A 205 9.86 7.58 18.62
CA LYS A 205 8.93 8.09 19.65
C LYS A 205 7.46 7.96 19.25
N LYS A 206 7.15 8.07 17.95
CA LYS A 206 5.77 8.17 17.46
C LYS A 206 5.14 6.82 17.13
N TRP A 207 5.90 5.85 16.63
CA TRP A 207 5.32 4.64 16.06
C TRP A 207 4.94 3.63 17.14
N SER A 208 3.73 3.77 17.66
CA SER A 208 3.03 2.74 18.44
C SER A 208 2.06 1.95 17.56
N VAL A 209 1.57 0.80 18.03
CA VAL A 209 0.52 0.03 17.34
C VAL A 209 -0.72 0.91 17.08
N ASP A 210 -1.16 1.67 18.09
CA ASP A 210 -2.27 2.60 17.97
C ASP A 210 -1.99 3.69 16.92
N TYR A 211 -0.77 4.23 16.90
CA TYR A 211 -0.37 5.22 15.90
C TYR A 211 -0.43 4.63 14.48
N VAL A 212 0.09 3.42 14.27
CA VAL A 212 0.07 2.73 12.98
C VAL A 212 -1.38 2.46 12.53
N CYS A 213 -2.24 1.95 13.42
CA CYS A 213 -3.68 1.81 13.17
C CYS A 213 -4.34 3.14 12.79
N GLN A 214 -3.97 4.23 13.45
CA GLN A 214 -4.53 5.54 13.18
C GLN A 214 -4.13 6.08 11.80
N VAL A 215 -2.85 5.95 11.41
CA VAL A 215 -2.34 6.57 10.17
C VAL A 215 -2.51 5.68 8.94
N ALA A 216 -2.46 4.35 9.12
CA ALA A 216 -2.43 3.40 8.02
C ALA A 216 -3.43 2.25 8.17
N GLY A 217 -4.25 2.22 9.21
CA GLY A 217 -5.12 1.09 9.53
C GLY A 217 -6.06 0.64 8.41
N CYS A 218 -6.56 1.58 7.61
CA CYS A 218 -7.44 1.29 6.47
C CYS A 218 -6.70 0.87 5.18
N ARG A 219 -5.37 0.93 5.16
CA ARG A 219 -4.56 0.67 3.98
C ARG A 219 -4.46 -0.83 3.74
N THR A 220 -4.63 -1.24 2.49
CA THR A 220 -4.45 -2.63 2.06
C THR A 220 -2.97 -2.90 1.84
N VAL A 221 -2.45 -3.94 2.50
CA VAL A 221 -1.04 -4.32 2.43
C VAL A 221 -0.89 -5.82 2.12
N PRO A 222 0.16 -6.21 1.39
CA PRO A 222 0.57 -7.61 1.31
C PRO A 222 1.14 -8.09 2.65
N VAL A 223 0.69 -9.26 3.09
CA VAL A 223 1.14 -9.93 4.31
C VAL A 223 1.63 -11.33 3.94
N GLU A 224 2.84 -11.67 4.38
CA GLU A 224 3.36 -13.04 4.31
C GLU A 224 2.80 -13.86 5.47
N LEU A 225 2.38 -15.09 5.15
CA LEU A 225 1.84 -16.05 6.09
C LEU A 225 2.68 -17.32 5.99
N GLY A 226 3.26 -17.77 7.10
CA GLY A 226 4.17 -18.92 7.15
C GLY A 226 5.42 -18.61 7.98
N SER A 227 6.16 -19.64 8.39
CA SER A 227 7.35 -19.48 9.25
C SER A 227 8.54 -18.97 8.48
N ARG A 228 8.71 -19.46 7.25
CA ARG A 228 9.77 -19.05 6.34
C ARG A 228 9.20 -19.04 4.92
N TYR A 229 9.74 -18.18 4.07
CA TYR A 229 9.35 -18.07 2.67
C TYR A 229 9.67 -19.33 1.83
N THR A 230 10.47 -20.23 2.37
CA THR A 230 10.85 -21.51 1.76
C THR A 230 9.88 -22.64 2.10
N ASP A 231 9.00 -22.44 3.06
CA ASP A 231 8.12 -23.49 3.56
C ASP A 231 6.93 -23.67 2.59
N GLU A 232 6.45 -24.90 2.45
CA GLU A 232 5.31 -25.21 1.55
C GLU A 232 4.01 -24.53 1.99
N GLU A 233 3.84 -24.28 3.30
CA GLU A 233 2.69 -23.55 3.82
C GLU A 233 2.83 -22.02 3.66
N TRP A 234 3.93 -21.53 3.11
CA TRP A 234 4.10 -20.10 2.87
C TRP A 234 3.12 -19.59 1.82
N SER A 235 2.47 -18.48 2.13
CA SER A 235 1.57 -17.79 1.20
C SER A 235 1.59 -16.28 1.43
N GLN A 236 1.01 -15.54 0.48
CA GLN A 236 0.84 -14.11 0.58
C GLN A 236 -0.64 -13.76 0.48
N LYS A 237 -1.11 -12.87 1.36
CA LYS A 237 -2.50 -12.40 1.39
C LYS A 237 -2.56 -10.87 1.46
N LEU A 238 -3.52 -10.29 0.75
CA LEU A 238 -3.86 -8.88 0.92
C LEU A 238 -4.90 -8.71 2.02
N MET A 239 -4.62 -7.84 2.99
CA MET A 239 -5.55 -7.45 4.05
C MET A 239 -5.28 -6.02 4.49
N THR A 240 -6.16 -5.43 5.30
CA THR A 240 -5.87 -4.10 5.85
C THR A 240 -4.83 -4.18 6.96
N VAL A 241 -4.10 -3.09 7.22
CA VAL A 241 -3.19 -2.98 8.37
C VAL A 241 -3.93 -3.25 9.69
N ASN A 242 -5.18 -2.78 9.82
CA ASN A 242 -6.01 -3.08 11.00
C ASN A 242 -6.32 -4.57 11.12
N ASP A 243 -6.68 -5.25 10.03
CA ASP A 243 -6.94 -6.68 10.05
C ASP A 243 -5.68 -7.45 10.45
N PHE A 244 -4.53 -7.08 9.87
CA PHE A 244 -3.24 -7.68 10.22
C PHE A 244 -2.92 -7.52 11.71
N ILE A 245 -3.00 -6.30 12.23
CA ILE A 245 -2.72 -6.02 13.65
C ILE A 245 -3.70 -6.78 14.55
N ASN A 246 -4.99 -6.78 14.22
CA ASN A 246 -5.99 -7.45 15.04
C ASN A 246 -5.81 -8.97 15.02
N GLN A 247 -5.50 -9.56 13.87
CA GLN A 247 -5.41 -11.00 13.71
C GLN A 247 -4.07 -11.60 14.18
N TYR A 248 -2.96 -10.88 14.00
CA TYR A 248 -1.61 -11.44 14.18
C TYR A 248 -0.78 -10.75 15.26
N ILE A 249 -1.21 -9.59 15.78
CA ILE A 249 -0.46 -8.86 16.82
C ILE A 249 -1.22 -8.80 18.15
N VAL A 250 -2.53 -8.49 18.11
CA VAL A 250 -3.30 -8.20 19.34
C VAL A 250 -4.19 -9.35 19.80
N ASN A 251 -4.91 -10.02 18.89
CA ASN A 251 -5.70 -11.20 19.23
C ASN A 251 -4.88 -12.44 18.85
N GLU A 252 -4.06 -12.99 19.74
CA GLU A 252 -3.29 -14.19 19.38
C GLU A 252 -4.18 -15.44 19.33
N VAL A 253 -4.35 -15.97 18.13
CA VAL A 253 -4.23 -17.40 17.84
C VAL A 253 -3.38 -17.53 16.56
N CYS A 254 -2.05 -17.37 16.64
CA CYS A 254 -1.08 -18.08 15.77
C CYS A 254 0.37 -17.56 15.93
N TYR A 255 1.29 -18.51 15.99
CA TYR A 255 2.73 -18.35 15.96
C TYR A 255 3.21 -18.18 14.53
N PHE A 256 3.65 -16.99 14.14
CA PHE A 256 4.55 -16.84 12.99
C PHE A 256 5.45 -15.63 13.17
N HIS A 257 6.71 -15.77 12.71
CA HIS A 257 7.63 -14.66 12.64
C HIS A 257 7.10 -13.64 11.63
N ILE A 258 6.75 -12.45 12.11
CA ILE A 258 6.29 -11.35 11.27
C ILE A 258 7.49 -10.84 10.48
N PHE A 259 7.53 -11.17 9.19
CA PHE A 259 8.35 -10.48 8.21
C PHE A 259 7.44 -9.67 7.30
N PHE A 260 7.74 -8.38 7.17
CA PHE A 260 7.20 -7.61 6.07
C PHE A 260 8.01 -7.97 4.82
N SER A 261 7.42 -8.68 3.85
CA SER A 261 8.03 -8.80 2.53
C SER A 261 8.05 -7.45 1.85
N PHE A 262 9.22 -7.06 1.37
CA PHE A 262 9.37 -5.90 0.52
C PHE A 262 9.79 -6.38 -0.86
N PRO A 263 9.03 -6.07 -1.93
CA PRO A 263 9.48 -6.37 -3.28
C PRO A 263 10.84 -5.71 -3.50
N LYS A 264 11.83 -6.49 -3.97
CA LYS A 264 13.25 -6.12 -4.13
C LYS A 264 13.51 -4.93 -5.09
N SER A 265 12.49 -4.23 -5.53
CA SER A 265 12.58 -3.20 -6.57
C SER A 265 11.45 -2.18 -6.45
N SER A 266 11.40 -1.42 -5.34
CA SER A 266 10.87 -0.04 -5.33
C SER A 266 11.10 0.65 -4.00
N ILE A 267 12.00 1.62 -3.99
CA ILE A 267 12.06 2.69 -2.99
C ILE A 267 10.82 3.56 -3.17
N HIS A 268 9.70 3.22 -2.52
CA HIS A 268 8.48 4.04 -2.53
C HIS A 268 7.76 4.08 -1.16
N TRP A 269 8.51 3.96 -0.05
CA TRP A 269 7.98 4.09 1.31
C TRP A 269 7.42 5.47 1.65
N TYR A 270 7.78 6.51 0.90
CA TYR A 270 7.16 7.83 1.00
C TYR A 270 5.65 7.84 0.69
N ARG A 271 5.03 6.74 0.22
CA ARG A 271 3.61 6.73 -0.22
C ARG A 271 2.63 6.02 0.70
N ILE A 272 3.11 5.26 1.68
CA ILE A 272 2.24 4.56 2.65
C ILE A 272 2.02 5.41 3.91
N PHE A 273 3.03 6.16 4.35
CA PHE A 273 3.00 6.95 5.59
C PHE A 273 3.01 8.48 5.37
N ALA A 274 3.08 8.96 4.12
CA ALA A 274 2.86 10.38 3.80
C ALA A 274 1.53 10.55 3.10
#